data_AF-A0A0M0BZE2-F1
#
_entry.id   AF-A0A0M0BZE2-F1
#
_cell.length_a   1.000
_cell.length_b   1.000
_cell.length_c   1.000
_cell.angle_alpha   90.00
_cell.angle_beta   90.00
_cell.angle_gamma   90.00
#
_symmetry.space_group_name_H-M   'P 1'
#
loop_
_entity.id
_entity.type
_entity.pdbx_description
1 polymer ?
#
loop_
_entity_poly.entity_id
_entity_poly.type
_entity_poly.pdbx_seq_one_letter_code
_entity_poly.pdbx_strand_id
1 'polypeptide(L)'
;MIYFIIGFAVLFILMLLVGINDPTGGTSMKGWCYQYLVVALVFDALAVFALFYQNDLLTELLLGVASGSATVLGIHVAHHIKEENDEKGHKN
;
A
#
# COMPACT_ATOMS: atom_id res chain seq x y z
N MET A 1 -7.59 -19.28 -0.60
CA MET A 1 -7.68 -18.27 -1.68
C MET A 1 -8.68 -17.16 -1.40
N ILE A 2 -9.77 -17.41 -0.68
CA ILE A 2 -10.79 -16.37 -0.43
C ILE A 2 -10.26 -15.25 0.48
N TYR A 3 -9.42 -15.59 1.47
CA TYR A 3 -8.81 -14.63 2.37
C TYR A 3 -7.78 -13.72 1.69
N PHE A 4 -7.11 -14.23 0.66
CA PHE A 4 -6.29 -13.42 -0.24
C PHE A 4 -7.12 -12.36 -0.95
N ILE A 5 -8.25 -12.74 -1.54
CA ILE A 5 -9.14 -11.80 -2.24
C ILE A 5 -9.69 -10.75 -1.28
N ILE A 6 -10.08 -11.16 -0.08
CA ILE A 6 -10.57 -10.24 0.97
C ILE A 6 -9.47 -9.26 1.38
N GLY A 7 -8.26 -9.76 1.69
CA GLY A 7 -7.12 -8.92 2.06
C GLY A 7 -6.74 -7.94 0.96
N PHE A 8 -6.73 -8.40 -0.29
CA PHE A 8 -6.50 -7.57 -1.47
C PHE A 8 -7.56 -6.47 -1.60
N ALA A 9 -8.85 -6.83 -1.62
CA ALA A 9 -9.94 -5.89 -1.85
C ALA A 9 -10.02 -4.83 -0.74
N VAL A 10 -9.90 -5.25 0.52
CA VAL A 10 -9.95 -4.35 1.67
C VAL A 10 -8.84 -3.31 1.61
N LEU A 11 -7.59 -3.74 1.39
CA LEU A 11 -6.46 -2.80 1.36
C LEU A 11 -6.49 -1.93 0.10
N PHE A 12 -6.84 -2.52 -1.04
CA PHE A 12 -6.98 -1.81 -2.31
C PHE A 12 -8.01 -0.68 -2.20
N ILE A 13 -9.21 -0.98 -1.69
CA ILE A 13 -10.27 0.03 -1.49
C ILE A 13 -9.84 1.07 -0.45
N LEU A 14 -9.24 0.65 0.66
CA LEU A 14 -8.80 1.58 1.71
C LEU A 14 -7.74 2.55 1.20
N MET A 15 -6.76 2.07 0.43
CA MET A 15 -5.71 2.93 -0.14
C MET A 15 -6.24 3.85 -1.25
N LEU A 16 -7.25 3.42 -2.01
CA LEU A 16 -7.97 4.30 -2.95
C LEU A 16 -8.77 5.41 -2.24
N LEU A 17 -9.36 5.11 -1.07
CA LEU A 17 -10.20 6.06 -0.32
C LEU A 17 -9.40 7.01 0.57
N VAL A 18 -8.39 6.51 1.28
CA VAL A 18 -7.55 7.30 2.20
C VAL A 18 -6.51 8.10 1.43
N GLY A 19 -6.15 7.63 0.23
CA GLY A 19 -5.18 8.29 -0.64
C GLY A 19 -3.74 8.03 -0.19
N ILE A 20 -2.89 7.67 -1.15
CA ILE A 20 -1.42 7.78 -1.06
C ILE A 20 -0.98 9.27 -0.98
N ASN A 21 -1.93 10.20 -0.97
CA ASN A 21 -1.64 11.62 -1.07
C ASN A 21 -0.90 12.09 0.18
N ASP A 22 0.11 12.93 -0.04
CA ASP A 22 0.96 13.60 0.93
C ASP A 22 0.33 13.85 2.30
N PRO A 23 1.12 13.87 3.40
CA PRO A 23 0.65 14.00 4.78
C PRO A 23 -0.47 15.03 4.91
N THR A 24 -1.71 14.56 4.86
CA THR A 24 -2.86 15.45 4.76
C THR A 24 -3.25 15.81 6.18
N GLY A 25 -3.25 17.12 6.51
CA GLY A 25 -3.83 17.61 7.76
C GLY A 25 -2.91 17.68 8.98
N GLY A 26 -1.63 18.04 8.83
CA GLY A 26 -0.80 18.52 9.95
C GLY A 26 0.25 17.55 10.50
N THR A 27 0.39 16.36 9.91
CA THR A 27 1.45 15.41 10.26
C THR A 27 2.75 15.77 9.56
N SER A 28 3.86 15.89 10.31
CA SER A 28 5.17 16.14 9.69
C SER A 28 5.56 14.97 8.78
N MET A 29 6.24 15.24 7.66
CA MET A 29 6.83 14.24 6.75
C MET A 29 7.59 13.14 7.51
N LYS A 30 8.28 13.51 8.61
CA LYS A 30 8.99 12.56 9.49
C LYS A 30 8.05 11.60 10.22
N GLY A 31 6.91 12.10 10.71
CA GLY A 31 5.90 11.28 11.39
C GLY A 31 5.19 10.34 10.43
N TRP A 32 4.96 10.79 9.20
CA TRP A 32 4.42 9.95 8.13
C TRP A 32 5.37 8.80 7.77
N CYS A 33 6.65 9.08 7.52
CA CYS A 33 7.67 8.04 7.29
C CYS A 33 7.78 7.05 8.46
N TYR A 34 7.73 7.54 9.71
CA TYR A 34 7.81 6.66 10.88
C TYR A 34 6.59 5.72 10.97
N GLN A 35 5.40 6.21 10.65
CA GLN A 35 4.18 5.39 10.62
C GLN A 35 4.29 4.27 9.58
N TYR A 36 4.72 4.58 8.36
CA TYR A 36 4.95 3.57 7.32
C TYR A 36 6.03 2.57 7.73
N LEU A 37 7.11 3.02 8.37
CA LEU A 37 8.17 2.15 8.87
C LEU A 37 7.65 1.18 9.94
N VAL A 38 6.83 1.66 10.88
CA VAL A 38 6.22 0.81 11.91
C VAL A 38 5.28 -0.22 11.27
N VAL A 39 4.44 0.20 10.32
CA VAL A 39 3.53 -0.72 9.62
C VAL A 39 4.31 -1.78 8.84
N ALA A 40 5.39 -1.40 8.15
CA ALA A 40 6.25 -2.33 7.44
C ALA A 40 6.88 -3.37 8.38
N LEU A 41 7.44 -2.94 9.51
CA LEU A 41 8.04 -3.85 10.50
C LEU A 41 7.02 -4.83 11.09
N VAL A 42 5.80 -4.36 11.37
CA VAL A 42 4.72 -5.22 11.88
C VAL A 42 4.29 -6.23 10.82
N PHE A 43 4.15 -5.79 9.57
CA PHE A 43 3.81 -6.68 8.46
C PHE A 43 4.86 -7.77 8.28
N ASP A 44 6.15 -7.42 8.30
CA ASP A 44 7.25 -8.36 8.17
C ASP A 44 7.26 -9.39 9.32
N ALA A 45 7.07 -8.93 10.56
CA ALA A 45 6.98 -9.82 11.71
C ALA A 45 5.81 -10.80 11.60
N LEU A 46 4.64 -10.32 11.15
CA LEU A 46 3.47 -11.16 10.91
C LEU A 46 3.68 -12.15 9.76
N ALA A 47 4.41 -11.75 8.71
CA ALA A 47 4.74 -12.63 7.60
C ALA A 47 5.69 -13.77 8.05
N VAL A 48 6.74 -13.44 8.80
CA VAL A 48 7.63 -14.45 9.38
C VAL A 48 6.86 -15.39 10.31
N PHE A 49 5.98 -14.85 11.16
CA PHE A 49 5.12 -15.64 12.02
C PHE A 49 4.20 -16.58 11.23
N ALA A 50 3.53 -16.08 10.18
CA ALA A 50 2.65 -16.88 9.34
C ALA A 50 3.38 -18.06 8.70
N LEU A 51 4.60 -17.82 8.20
CA LEU A 51 5.44 -18.85 7.60
C LEU A 51 5.93 -19.88 8.63
N PHE A 52 6.37 -19.42 9.81
CA PHE A 52 6.91 -20.32 10.84
C PHE A 52 5.84 -21.26 11.41
N TYR A 53 4.62 -20.76 11.60
CA TYR A 53 3.49 -21.55 12.11
C TYR A 53 2.65 -22.21 11.01
N GLN A 54 3.07 -22.11 9.74
CA GLN A 54 2.34 -22.64 8.58
C GLN A 54 0.86 -22.24 8.58
N ASN A 55 0.58 -20.97 8.91
CA ASN A 55 -0.77 -20.46 8.98
C ASN A 55 -1.22 -20.00 7.59
N ASP A 56 -1.92 -20.89 6.88
CA ASP A 56 -2.40 -20.63 5.52
C ASP A 56 -3.33 -19.42 5.44
N LEU A 57 -4.22 -19.23 6.43
CA LEU A 57 -5.15 -18.10 6.46
C LEU A 57 -4.39 -16.77 6.55
N LEU A 58 -3.46 -16.67 7.50
CA LEU A 58 -2.67 -15.46 7.70
C LEU A 58 -1.75 -15.20 6.51
N THR A 59 -1.15 -16.25 5.94
CA THR A 59 -0.31 -16.15 4.74
C THR A 59 -1.09 -15.61 3.55
N GLU A 60 -2.28 -16.17 3.30
CA GLU A 60 -3.14 -15.71 2.20
C GLU A 60 -3.58 -14.26 2.40
N LEU A 61 -3.97 -13.88 3.61
CA LEU A 61 -4.42 -12.52 3.91
C LEU A 61 -3.28 -11.50 3.75
N LEU A 62 -2.08 -11.80 4.27
CA LEU A 62 -0.90 -10.96 4.12
C LEU A 62 -0.48 -10.84 2.64
N LEU A 63 -0.55 -11.94 1.89
CA LEU A 63 -0.26 -11.92 0.45
C LEU A 63 -1.26 -11.03 -0.32
N GLY A 64 -2.54 -11.07 0.06
CA GLY A 64 -3.58 -10.21 -0.51
C GLY A 64 -3.32 -8.74 -0.22
N VAL A 65 -3.03 -8.41 1.04
CA VAL A 65 -2.66 -7.06 1.49
C VAL A 65 -1.42 -6.56 0.71
N ALA A 66 -0.36 -7.37 0.61
CA ALA A 66 0.84 -7.00 -0.15
C ALA A 66 0.52 -6.74 -1.62
N SER A 67 -0.23 -7.64 -2.27
CA SER A 67 -0.67 -7.47 -3.66
C SER A 67 -1.48 -6.20 -3.87
N GLY A 68 -2.44 -5.90 -2.98
CA GLY A 68 -3.28 -4.72 -3.07
C GLY A 68 -2.46 -3.44 -2.93
N SER A 69 -1.53 -3.39 -1.97
CA SER A 69 -0.65 -2.24 -1.78
C SER A 69 0.23 -1.97 -3.00
N ALA A 70 0.83 -3.01 -3.59
CA ALA A 70 1.67 -2.91 -4.77
C ALA A 70 0.89 -2.41 -6.00
N THR A 71 -0.36 -2.86 -6.18
CA THR A 71 -1.21 -2.39 -7.28
C THR A 71 -1.54 -0.91 -7.14
N VAL A 72 -1.93 -0.44 -5.95
CA VAL A 72 -2.25 0.99 -5.74
C VAL A 72 -1.00 1.85 -5.91
N LEU A 73 0.16 1.42 -5.41
CA LEU A 73 1.44 2.09 -5.67
C LEU A 73 1.73 2.20 -7.18
N GLY A 74 1.52 1.12 -7.94
CA GLY A 74 1.69 1.13 -9.39
C GLY A 74 0.75 2.10 -10.10
N ILE A 75 -0.52 2.16 -9.68
CA ILE A 75 -1.51 3.11 -10.20
C ILE A 75 -1.10 4.55 -9.88
N HIS A 76 -0.65 4.82 -8.65
CA HIS A 76 -0.21 6.14 -8.22
C HIS A 76 1.00 6.63 -9.02
N VAL A 77 2.01 5.77 -9.22
CA VAL A 77 3.18 6.08 -10.06
C VAL A 77 2.77 6.34 -11.51
N ALA A 78 1.86 5.53 -12.07
CA ALA A 78 1.37 5.74 -13.44
C ALA A 78 0.60 7.06 -13.59
N HIS A 79 -0.18 7.44 -12.58
CA HIS A 79 -0.88 8.73 -12.53
C HIS A 79 0.11 9.90 -12.49
N HIS A 80 1.10 9.84 -11.60
CA HIS A 80 2.12 10.87 -11.46
C HIS A 80 2.95 11.05 -12.74
N ILE A 81 3.31 9.96 -13.43
CA ILE A 81 4.01 10.02 -14.73
C ILE A 81 3.14 10.70 -15.80
N LYS A 82 1.83 10.41 -15.81
CA LYS A 82 0.90 11.05 -16.75
C LYS A 82 0.78 12.55 -16.48
N GLU A 83 0.61 12.95 -15.22
CA GLU A 83 0.54 14.36 -14.81
C GLU A 83 1.81 15.12 -15.17
N GLU A 84 2.99 14.56 -14.91
CA GLU A 84 4.25 15.20 -15.32
C GLU A 84 4.38 15.39 -16.84
N ASN A 85 3.85 14.47 -17.65
CA ASN A 85 3.88 14.57 -19.11
C ASN A 85 2.88 15.60 -19.63
N ASP A 86 1.70 15.68 -19.03
CA ASP A 86 0.65 16.64 -19.39
C ASP A 86 1.05 18.08 -19.01
N GLU A 87 1.71 18.31 -17.87
CA GLU A 87 2.25 19.62 -17.49
C GLU A 87 3.39 20.11 -18.41
N LYS A 88 4.20 19.19 -18.93
CA LYS A 88 5.25 19.50 -19.92
C LYS A 88 4.65 19.84 -21.29
N GLY A 89 3.49 19.30 -21.63
CA GLY A 89 2.77 19.61 -22.87
C GLY A 89 2.15 21.02 -22.90
N HIS A 90 1.77 21.57 -21.75
CA HIS A 90 1.18 22.92 -21.65
C HIS A 90 2.18 24.08 -21.65
N LYS A 91 3.49 23.78 -21.60
CA LYS A 91 4.57 24.79 -21.63
C LYS A 91 5.21 25.02 -23.00
N ASN A 92 4.66 24.42 -24.07
CA ASN A 92 5.09 24.65 -25.45
C ASN A 92 4.06 25.45 -26.25
#